data_AF-A0A521ZT82-F1
#
_entry.id   AF-A0A521ZT82-F1
#
_cell.length_a   1.000
_cell.length_b   1.000
_cell.length_c   1.000
_cell.angle_alpha   90.00
_cell.angle_beta   90.00
_cell.angle_gamma   90.00
#
_symmetry.space_group_name_H-M   'P 1'
#
loop_
_entity.id
_entity.type
_entity.pdbx_description
1 polymer ?
#
loop_
_entity_poly.entity_id
_entity_poly.type
_entity_poly.pdbx_seq_one_letter_code
_entity_poly.pdbx_strand_id
1 'polypeptide(L)'
;MKTKIILVPGLAVVIGLALAGWVVFKQSSSEKNAQANTAHVVAPEPPKNPIPPAVAPTTAPDTSSPAPTDNLSESALEKPKRDAAQNLAPQAAPTKKPKEPLHDPDARAAMSLVGVDRDAEAYWLGAIFDSSLPDQEREDLMEDLNEEGLSDTKRPGPQDFPLIMNRLAIIEEIVPQADEFMLRHLGEAYKDLLNLADISRGGGRPVQ
;
A
#
# COMPACT_ATOMS: atom_id res chain seq x y z
N MET A 1 -14.03 54.91 29.33
CA MET A 1 -12.60 54.86 28.97
C MET A 1 -12.44 53.77 27.92
N LYS A 2 -11.95 54.11 26.72
CA LYS A 2 -11.81 53.18 25.57
C LYS A 2 -10.32 53.01 25.29
N THR A 3 -9.79 51.82 25.57
CA THR A 3 -8.38 51.48 25.34
C THR A 3 -8.23 50.95 23.91
N LYS A 4 -7.44 51.64 23.09
CA LYS A 4 -7.05 51.18 21.75
C LYS A 4 -5.82 50.29 21.89
N ILE A 5 -5.93 49.03 21.48
CA ILE A 5 -4.82 48.09 21.39
C ILE A 5 -4.09 48.35 20.06
N ILE A 6 -2.82 48.73 20.14
CA ILE A 6 -1.93 48.91 19.00
C ILE A 6 -1.23 47.56 18.77
N LEU A 7 -1.50 46.94 17.62
CA LEU A 7 -0.87 45.69 17.19
C LEU A 7 0.44 46.01 16.47
N VAL A 8 1.55 45.48 16.97
CA VAL A 8 2.92 45.65 16.44
C VAL A 8 3.14 44.67 15.26
N PRO A 9 3.50 45.12 14.06
CA PRO A 9 3.83 44.24 12.94
C PRO A 9 5.36 44.02 12.92
N GLY A 10 5.83 42.96 13.57
CA GLY A 10 7.28 42.79 13.73
C GLY A 10 7.77 41.36 13.96
N LEU A 11 7.04 40.33 13.55
CA LEU A 11 7.43 38.93 13.78
C LEU A 11 7.46 38.05 12.51
N ALA A 12 7.24 38.62 11.32
CA ALA A 12 7.12 37.82 10.09
C ALA A 12 8.42 37.64 9.28
N VAL A 13 9.53 38.31 9.63
CA VAL A 13 10.75 38.32 8.78
C VAL A 13 11.83 37.34 9.24
N VAL A 14 11.85 36.89 10.51
CA VAL A 14 12.92 36.03 11.03
C VAL A 14 12.68 34.53 10.75
N ILE A 15 11.43 34.10 10.60
CA ILE A 15 11.11 32.68 10.33
C ILE A 15 11.38 32.31 8.86
N GLY A 16 11.32 33.26 7.93
CA GLY A 16 11.57 33.03 6.50
C GLY A 16 13.03 32.71 6.15
N LEU A 17 14.01 33.17 6.95
CA LEU A 17 15.44 32.92 6.66
C LEU A 17 15.97 31.61 7.25
N ALA A 18 15.25 30.97 8.17
CA ALA A 18 15.67 29.69 8.76
C ALA A 18 15.32 28.48 7.87
N LEU A 19 14.32 28.58 6.99
CA LEU A 19 13.91 27.49 6.10
C LEU A 19 14.69 27.44 4.77
N ALA A 20 15.32 28.54 4.35
CA ALA A 20 16.18 28.56 3.16
C ALA A 20 17.55 27.90 3.37
N GLY A 21 18.02 27.79 4.63
CA GLY A 21 19.33 27.21 4.96
C GLY A 21 19.37 25.67 4.96
N TRP A 22 18.23 24.99 5.11
CA TRP A 22 18.20 23.53 5.23
C TRP A 22 18.28 22.82 3.86
N VAL A 23 17.79 23.46 2.79
CA VAL A 23 17.72 22.82 1.46
C VAL A 23 19.09 22.72 0.78
N VAL A 24 20.04 23.60 1.09
CA VAL A 24 21.37 23.61 0.44
C VAL A 24 22.33 22.58 1.05
N PHE A 25 22.12 22.12 2.29
CA PHE A 25 23.10 21.24 2.97
C PHE A 25 22.95 19.75 2.63
N LYS A 26 21.81 19.30 2.07
CA LYS A 26 21.58 17.87 1.80
C LYS A 26 22.03 17.40 0.42
N GLN A 27 22.53 18.29 -0.44
CA GLN A 27 22.86 17.98 -1.84
C GLN A 27 24.36 17.71 -2.12
N SER A 28 25.24 17.77 -1.11
CA SER A 28 26.70 17.71 -1.30
C SER A 28 27.35 16.40 -0.87
N SER A 29 26.77 15.23 -1.19
CA SER A 29 27.39 13.94 -0.86
C SER A 29 27.27 12.87 -1.96
N SER A 30 27.12 13.26 -3.23
CA SER A 30 27.16 12.30 -4.35
C SER A 30 27.98 12.79 -5.53
N GLU A 31 29.19 13.27 -5.28
CA GLU A 31 30.21 13.41 -6.35
C GLU A 31 31.59 13.05 -5.81
N LYS A 32 31.84 11.73 -5.63
CA LYS A 32 33.21 11.19 -5.57
C LYS A 32 33.24 9.67 -5.74
N ASN A 33 32.92 9.19 -6.94
CA ASN A 33 33.63 8.06 -7.58
C ASN A 33 33.06 7.76 -8.97
N ALA A 34 33.53 8.49 -9.97
CA ALA A 34 33.41 8.07 -11.37
C ALA A 34 34.72 8.41 -12.10
N GLN A 35 35.82 7.85 -11.62
CA GLN A 35 37.05 7.81 -12.40
C GLN A 35 37.94 6.63 -11.99
N ALA A 36 37.57 5.44 -12.44
CA ALA A 36 38.51 4.38 -12.82
C ALA A 36 37.70 3.24 -13.44
N ASN A 37 37.82 3.04 -14.75
CA ASN A 37 38.57 1.90 -15.29
C ASN A 37 38.12 1.63 -16.74
N THR A 38 38.69 2.37 -17.68
CA THR A 38 38.68 1.99 -19.10
C THR A 38 39.76 0.93 -19.29
N ALA A 39 39.40 -0.34 -19.04
CA ALA A 39 40.25 -1.49 -19.31
C ALA A 39 39.52 -2.45 -20.25
N HIS A 40 39.88 -2.37 -21.53
CA HIS A 40 40.19 -3.51 -22.39
C HIS A 40 39.29 -4.76 -22.24
N VAL A 41 38.21 -4.83 -23.04
CA VAL A 41 37.50 -6.10 -23.29
C VAL A 41 38.30 -6.89 -24.33
N VAL A 42 39.26 -7.68 -23.85
CA VAL A 42 39.75 -8.88 -24.54
C VAL A 42 38.95 -10.04 -23.97
N ALA A 43 38.31 -10.81 -24.85
CA ALA A 43 37.49 -11.96 -24.50
C ALA A 43 38.29 -13.03 -23.75
N PRO A 44 37.86 -13.45 -22.54
CA PRO A 44 38.34 -14.67 -21.93
C PRO A 44 37.47 -15.86 -22.37
N GLU A 45 38.13 -16.93 -22.79
CA GLU A 45 37.56 -18.24 -23.03
C GLU A 45 36.72 -18.76 -21.85
N PRO A 46 35.70 -19.59 -22.10
CA PRO A 46 34.93 -20.22 -21.04
C PRO A 46 35.78 -21.21 -20.23
N PRO A 47 35.89 -21.08 -18.89
CA PRO A 47 36.52 -22.10 -18.07
C PRO A 47 35.66 -23.37 -18.05
N LYS A 48 36.23 -24.47 -18.54
CA LYS A 48 35.75 -25.85 -18.28
C LYS A 48 35.86 -26.11 -16.78
N ASN A 49 34.78 -25.90 -16.03
CA ASN A 49 34.69 -26.43 -14.68
C ASN A 49 34.37 -27.94 -14.72
N PRO A 50 35.10 -28.76 -13.97
CA PRO A 50 34.83 -30.19 -13.86
C PRO A 50 33.50 -30.42 -13.14
N ILE A 51 32.70 -31.31 -13.72
CA ILE A 51 31.45 -31.85 -13.19
C ILE A 51 31.76 -32.52 -11.82
N PRO A 52 31.15 -32.08 -10.71
CA PRO A 52 31.22 -32.84 -9.46
C PRO A 52 30.46 -34.17 -9.60
N PRO A 53 30.96 -35.26 -8.99
CA PRO A 53 30.33 -36.57 -9.08
C PRO A 53 28.95 -36.59 -8.40
N ALA A 54 28.01 -37.24 -9.09
CA ALA A 54 26.67 -37.55 -8.62
C ALA A 54 26.69 -38.26 -7.26
N VAL A 55 26.06 -37.66 -6.26
CA VAL A 55 25.72 -38.33 -5.00
C VAL A 55 24.31 -38.89 -5.15
N ALA A 56 24.23 -40.21 -4.99
CA ALA A 56 23.04 -41.04 -5.09
C ALA A 56 21.95 -40.66 -4.06
N PRO A 57 20.68 -41.07 -4.31
CA PRO A 57 19.56 -40.79 -3.43
C PRO A 57 19.63 -41.65 -2.16
N THR A 58 19.62 -40.99 -0.99
CA THR A 58 19.45 -41.69 0.29
C THR A 58 17.96 -41.81 0.61
N THR A 59 17.59 -43.07 0.74
CA THR A 59 16.36 -43.70 1.18
C THR A 59 15.81 -43.15 2.51
N ALA A 60 14.49 -43.23 2.63
CA ALA A 60 13.58 -42.85 3.72
C ALA A 60 14.00 -43.26 5.15
N PRO A 61 13.28 -42.76 6.17
CA PRO A 61 12.23 -43.65 6.69
C PRO A 61 10.85 -43.00 6.91
N ASP A 62 9.85 -43.83 6.64
CA ASP A 62 8.50 -43.80 7.20
C ASP A 62 8.45 -43.34 8.65
N THR A 63 7.49 -42.47 8.96
CA THR A 63 6.85 -42.47 10.29
C THR A 63 5.35 -42.37 10.09
N SER A 64 4.71 -43.50 10.34
CA SER A 64 3.29 -43.74 10.31
C SER A 64 2.60 -43.25 11.60
N SER A 65 1.31 -42.93 11.46
CA SER A 65 0.22 -43.07 12.46
C SER A 65 0.05 -42.02 13.58
N PRO A 66 -1.18 -41.87 14.14
CA PRO A 66 -2.52 -42.20 13.63
C PRO A 66 -3.55 -41.04 13.74
N ALA A 67 -4.70 -41.20 13.07
CA ALA A 67 -5.92 -40.44 13.32
C ALA A 67 -6.45 -40.67 14.77
N PRO A 68 -7.37 -39.83 15.28
CA PRO A 68 -8.75 -40.31 15.26
C PRO A 68 -9.88 -39.24 15.18
N THR A 69 -11.04 -39.77 14.81
CA THR A 69 -12.41 -39.41 15.22
C THR A 69 -13.14 -38.28 14.50
N ASP A 70 -13.92 -38.71 13.51
CA ASP A 70 -15.29 -38.27 13.28
C ASP A 70 -16.01 -37.90 14.59
N ASN A 71 -16.66 -36.74 14.59
CA ASN A 71 -17.76 -36.49 15.50
C ASN A 71 -18.92 -35.90 14.68
N LEU A 72 -19.72 -36.82 14.14
CA LEU A 72 -21.06 -36.57 13.65
C LEU A 72 -21.95 -36.28 14.87
N SER A 73 -22.16 -35.00 15.17
CA SER A 73 -23.28 -34.58 16.02
C SER A 73 -24.44 -34.19 15.13
N GLU A 74 -25.22 -35.21 14.80
CA GLU A 74 -26.63 -35.10 14.45
C GLU A 74 -27.41 -34.70 15.71
N SER A 75 -28.03 -33.53 15.71
CA SER A 75 -29.15 -33.26 16.62
C SER A 75 -30.20 -32.39 15.95
N ALA A 76 -31.27 -33.09 15.63
CA ALA A 76 -32.62 -32.71 15.31
C ALA A 76 -33.09 -31.27 15.62
N LEU A 77 -33.74 -30.69 14.60
CA LEU A 77 -35.10 -30.15 14.65
C LEU A 77 -35.60 -29.59 15.99
N GLU A 78 -35.72 -28.27 16.06
CA GLU A 78 -36.89 -27.64 16.68
C GLU A 78 -37.19 -26.26 16.03
N LYS A 79 -38.34 -26.16 15.37
CA LYS A 79 -39.01 -24.89 15.07
C LYS A 79 -39.88 -24.54 16.26
N PRO A 80 -39.99 -23.24 16.60
CA PRO A 80 -41.32 -22.64 16.44
C PRO A 80 -41.31 -21.24 15.81
N LYS A 81 -42.28 -21.02 14.92
CA LYS A 81 -42.78 -19.72 14.45
C LYS A 81 -43.17 -18.82 15.63
N ARG A 82 -42.81 -17.52 15.57
CA ARG A 82 -43.79 -16.42 15.41
C ARG A 82 -43.12 -15.05 15.41
N ASP A 83 -43.30 -14.37 14.27
CA ASP A 83 -43.81 -13.01 14.14
C ASP A 83 -43.19 -11.90 15.01
N ALA A 84 -42.10 -11.34 14.50
CA ALA A 84 -41.87 -9.90 14.58
C ALA A 84 -41.48 -9.41 13.18
N ALA A 85 -42.49 -9.04 12.40
CA ALA A 85 -42.33 -8.25 11.19
C ALA A 85 -41.79 -6.87 11.59
N GLN A 86 -40.47 -6.77 11.75
CA GLN A 86 -39.78 -5.50 11.67
C GLN A 86 -39.51 -5.21 10.20
N ASN A 87 -40.12 -4.13 9.78
CA ASN A 87 -40.08 -3.48 8.49
C ASN A 87 -38.61 -3.19 8.09
N LEU A 88 -37.92 -4.19 7.58
CA LEU A 88 -36.67 -4.04 6.85
C LEU A 88 -37.03 -3.57 5.44
N ALA A 89 -37.28 -2.26 5.32
CA ALA A 89 -37.13 -1.63 4.02
C ALA A 89 -35.72 -1.99 3.51
N PRO A 90 -35.58 -2.55 2.29
CA PRO A 90 -34.27 -2.68 1.67
C PRO A 90 -33.68 -1.28 1.62
N GLN A 91 -32.69 -0.99 2.48
CA GLN A 91 -31.82 0.13 2.22
C GLN A 91 -31.18 -0.20 0.87
N ALA A 92 -31.61 0.53 -0.15
CA ALA A 92 -30.97 0.48 -1.44
C ALA A 92 -29.50 0.80 -1.19
N ALA A 93 -28.65 -0.24 -1.18
CA ALA A 93 -27.23 -0.05 -1.32
C ALA A 93 -27.05 0.87 -2.55
N PRO A 94 -26.25 1.94 -2.47
CA PRO A 94 -25.98 2.76 -3.64
C PRO A 94 -25.47 1.79 -4.71
N THR A 95 -26.27 1.63 -5.76
CA THR A 95 -25.93 0.77 -6.88
C THR A 95 -24.68 1.37 -7.50
N LYS A 96 -23.50 0.80 -7.17
CA LYS A 96 -22.26 1.06 -7.91
C LYS A 96 -22.65 0.94 -9.37
N LYS A 97 -22.53 2.05 -10.11
CA LYS A 97 -22.80 2.06 -11.55
C LYS A 97 -22.03 0.90 -12.20
N PRO A 98 -22.52 0.31 -13.29
CA PRO A 98 -21.77 -0.71 -14.00
C PRO A 98 -20.35 -0.18 -14.24
N LYS A 99 -19.34 -0.82 -13.62
CA LYS A 99 -17.95 -0.42 -13.83
C LYS A 99 -17.67 -0.59 -15.32
N GLU A 100 -17.25 0.48 -15.97
CA GLU A 100 -16.71 0.40 -17.32
C GLU A 100 -15.56 -0.62 -17.34
N PRO A 101 -15.30 -1.30 -18.46
CA PRO A 101 -14.13 -2.16 -18.56
C PRO A 101 -12.86 -1.37 -18.20
N LEU A 102 -12.02 -1.96 -17.35
CA LEU A 102 -10.72 -1.37 -17.00
C LEU A 102 -9.86 -1.25 -18.26
N HIS A 103 -9.20 -0.11 -18.42
CA HIS A 103 -8.26 0.13 -19.51
C HIS A 103 -6.92 -0.55 -19.23
N ASP A 104 -6.50 -0.55 -17.96
CA ASP A 104 -5.30 -1.20 -17.47
C ASP A 104 -5.64 -2.19 -16.34
N PRO A 105 -6.05 -3.43 -16.67
CA PRO A 105 -6.32 -4.45 -15.67
C PRO A 105 -5.08 -4.86 -14.87
N ASP A 106 -3.88 -4.68 -15.43
CA ASP A 106 -2.62 -5.03 -14.77
C ASP A 106 -2.28 -4.01 -13.68
N ALA A 107 -2.60 -2.72 -13.88
CA ALA A 107 -2.50 -1.70 -12.83
C ALA A 107 -3.35 -2.07 -11.62
N ARG A 108 -4.57 -2.56 -11.86
CA ARG A 108 -5.46 -3.01 -10.79
C ARG A 108 -4.90 -4.24 -10.06
N ALA A 109 -4.35 -5.20 -10.79
CA ALA A 109 -3.72 -6.39 -10.21
C ALA A 109 -2.49 -6.04 -9.35
N ALA A 110 -1.68 -5.08 -9.81
CA ALA A 110 -0.47 -4.63 -9.13
C ALA A 110 -0.75 -4.02 -7.75
N MET A 111 -1.91 -3.38 -7.52
CA MET A 111 -2.26 -2.72 -6.25
C MET A 111 -2.07 -3.60 -5.02
N SER A 112 -2.42 -4.89 -5.13
CA SER A 112 -2.27 -5.87 -4.03
C SER A 112 -0.83 -6.06 -3.56
N LEU A 113 0.16 -5.69 -4.38
CA LEU A 113 1.59 -5.84 -4.12
C LEU A 113 2.33 -4.50 -3.95
N VAL A 114 1.65 -3.36 -4.11
CA VAL A 114 2.26 -2.03 -3.88
C VAL A 114 2.70 -1.90 -2.42
N GLY A 115 3.99 -1.61 -2.22
CA GLY A 115 4.65 -1.59 -0.90
C GLY A 115 5.24 -2.94 -0.46
N VAL A 116 5.11 -3.99 -1.27
CA VAL A 116 5.75 -5.30 -1.06
C VAL A 116 6.71 -5.63 -2.20
N ASP A 117 6.24 -5.45 -3.43
CA ASP A 117 6.97 -5.74 -4.67
C ASP A 117 7.30 -4.44 -5.41
N ARG A 118 8.57 -4.29 -5.80
CA ARG A 118 9.08 -3.07 -6.44
C ARG A 118 8.60 -2.89 -7.88
N ASP A 119 8.40 -3.98 -8.61
CA ASP A 119 7.93 -3.92 -9.99
C ASP A 119 6.44 -3.56 -10.01
N ALA A 120 5.65 -4.09 -9.07
CA ALA A 120 4.26 -3.71 -8.89
C ALA A 120 4.10 -2.24 -8.47
N GLU A 121 4.94 -1.76 -7.54
CA GLU A 121 5.00 -0.35 -7.15
C GLU A 121 5.34 0.56 -8.35
N ALA A 122 6.37 0.20 -9.13
CA ALA A 122 6.76 0.97 -10.32
C ALA A 122 5.65 0.99 -11.38
N TYR A 123 4.95 -0.13 -11.58
CA TYR A 123 3.84 -0.21 -12.52
C TYR A 123 2.66 0.68 -12.07
N TRP A 124 2.24 0.56 -10.81
CA TRP A 124 1.17 1.39 -10.24
C TRP A 124 1.51 2.88 -10.30
N LEU A 125 2.76 3.25 -10.00
CA LEU A 125 3.24 4.63 -10.15
C LEU A 125 3.12 5.11 -11.60
N GLY A 126 3.54 4.29 -12.57
CA GLY A 126 3.37 4.60 -13.99
C GLY A 126 1.91 4.88 -14.35
N ALA A 127 1.00 4.03 -13.90
CA ALA A 127 -0.43 4.15 -14.18
C ALA A 127 -1.05 5.42 -13.57
N ILE A 128 -0.80 5.75 -12.30
CA ILE A 128 -1.44 6.93 -11.68
C ILE A 128 -0.96 8.27 -12.28
N PHE A 129 0.26 8.31 -12.86
CA PHE A 129 0.78 9.49 -13.56
C PHE A 129 0.41 9.52 -15.06
N ASP A 130 -0.16 8.45 -15.60
CA ASP A 130 -0.53 8.38 -17.02
C ASP A 130 -1.87 9.10 -17.27
N SER A 131 -1.79 10.33 -17.79
CA SER A 131 -2.97 11.12 -18.18
C SER A 131 -3.74 10.59 -19.39
N SER A 132 -3.28 9.50 -20.02
CA SER A 132 -4.04 8.81 -21.06
C SER A 132 -5.05 7.81 -20.48
N LEU A 133 -4.90 7.40 -19.21
CA LEU A 133 -5.91 6.62 -18.50
C LEU A 133 -7.12 7.50 -18.12
N PRO A 134 -8.33 6.94 -18.10
CA PRO A 134 -9.50 7.68 -17.63
C PRO A 134 -9.30 8.18 -16.20
N ASP A 135 -9.75 9.40 -15.93
CA ASP A 135 -9.65 10.00 -14.59
C ASP A 135 -10.26 9.10 -13.51
N GLN A 136 -11.41 8.48 -13.78
CA GLN A 136 -12.04 7.54 -12.84
C GLN A 136 -11.16 6.33 -12.53
N GLU A 137 -10.41 5.82 -13.50
CA GLU A 137 -9.52 4.68 -13.29
C GLU A 137 -8.30 5.08 -12.47
N ARG A 138 -7.72 6.26 -12.74
CA ARG A 138 -6.63 6.82 -11.93
C ARG A 138 -7.09 7.12 -10.49
N GLU A 139 -8.29 7.65 -10.33
CA GLU A 139 -8.95 7.86 -9.04
C GLU A 139 -9.08 6.53 -8.27
N ASP A 140 -9.71 5.52 -8.87
CA ASP A 140 -9.87 4.19 -8.27
C ASP A 140 -8.50 3.58 -7.87
N LEU A 141 -7.45 3.74 -8.69
CA LEU A 141 -6.10 3.25 -8.39
C LEU A 141 -5.45 3.96 -7.19
N MET A 142 -5.73 5.25 -6.99
CA MET A 142 -5.19 6.04 -5.88
C MET A 142 -5.98 5.82 -4.60
N GLU A 143 -7.32 5.85 -4.67
CA GLU A 143 -8.21 5.74 -3.51
C GLU A 143 -8.21 4.32 -2.94
N ASP A 144 -8.30 3.28 -3.78
CA ASP A 144 -8.40 1.89 -3.32
C ASP A 144 -7.04 1.33 -2.81
N LEU A 145 -5.97 2.14 -2.80
CA LEU A 145 -4.66 1.74 -2.28
C LEU A 145 -4.73 1.36 -0.79
N ASN A 146 -5.72 1.85 -0.05
CA ASN A 146 -6.00 1.48 1.33
C ASN A 146 -6.80 0.17 1.48
N GLU A 147 -7.36 -0.40 0.40
CA GLU A 147 -8.18 -1.61 0.45
C GLU A 147 -7.42 -2.85 -0.03
N GLU A 148 -6.71 -2.74 -1.16
CA GLU A 148 -6.15 -3.91 -1.84
C GLU A 148 -5.00 -4.56 -1.05
N GLY A 149 -4.96 -5.90 -0.97
CA GLY A 149 -3.86 -6.63 -0.33
C GLY A 149 -3.85 -6.65 1.22
N LEU A 150 -4.78 -5.96 1.89
CA LEU A 150 -4.98 -6.11 3.34
C LEU A 150 -5.76 -7.38 3.68
N SER A 151 -5.48 -7.99 4.83
CA SER A 151 -6.22 -9.18 5.27
C SER A 151 -7.69 -8.90 5.64
N ASP A 152 -7.98 -7.71 6.16
CA ASP A 152 -9.32 -7.15 6.39
C ASP A 152 -9.26 -5.65 6.13
N THR A 153 -10.00 -5.17 5.13
CA THR A 153 -9.95 -3.78 4.66
C THR A 153 -10.56 -2.78 5.65
N LYS A 154 -11.37 -3.24 6.61
CA LYS A 154 -11.99 -2.38 7.62
C LYS A 154 -11.33 -2.51 8.99
N ARG A 155 -10.74 -3.66 9.27
CA ARG A 155 -10.12 -3.99 10.56
C ARG A 155 -8.82 -4.78 10.39
N PRO A 156 -7.79 -4.16 9.77
CA PRO A 156 -6.51 -4.83 9.54
C PRO A 156 -5.91 -5.32 10.84
N GLY A 157 -5.23 -6.46 10.79
CA GLY A 157 -4.53 -7.03 11.93
C GLY A 157 -3.11 -6.48 12.06
N PRO A 158 -2.39 -6.81 13.16
CA PRO A 158 -1.00 -6.39 13.34
C PRO A 158 -0.05 -6.80 12.20
N GLN A 159 -0.36 -7.89 11.49
CA GLN A 159 0.39 -8.37 10.33
C GLN A 159 0.31 -7.44 9.12
N ASP A 160 -0.75 -6.63 9.00
CA ASP A 160 -0.95 -5.69 7.89
C ASP A 160 -0.22 -4.36 8.11
N PHE A 161 0.20 -4.08 9.36
CA PHE A 161 0.84 -2.81 9.72
C PHE A 161 2.07 -2.48 8.85
N PRO A 162 3.01 -3.42 8.56
CA PRO A 162 4.14 -3.11 7.67
C PRO A 162 3.72 -2.66 6.27
N LEU A 163 2.69 -3.29 5.68
CA LEU A 163 2.18 -2.92 4.36
C LEU A 163 1.58 -1.51 4.38
N ILE A 164 0.76 -1.21 5.38
CA ILE A 164 0.16 0.13 5.58
C ILE A 164 1.25 1.20 5.69
N MET A 165 2.28 0.95 6.50
CA MET A 165 3.38 1.90 6.67
C MET A 165 4.20 2.11 5.40
N ASN A 166 4.44 1.05 4.62
CA ASN A 166 5.14 1.17 3.35
C ASN A 166 4.34 2.04 2.36
N ARG A 167 3.01 1.86 2.30
CA ARG A 167 2.14 2.66 1.43
C ARG A 167 2.08 4.13 1.85
N LEU A 168 2.04 4.43 3.16
CA LEU A 168 2.17 5.80 3.66
C LEU A 168 3.49 6.44 3.19
N ALA A 169 4.60 5.71 3.28
CA ALA A 169 5.90 6.20 2.83
C ALA A 169 5.94 6.47 1.32
N ILE A 170 5.33 5.60 0.50
CA ILE A 170 5.21 5.80 -0.95
C ILE A 170 4.43 7.08 -1.25
N ILE A 171 3.28 7.29 -0.60
CA ILE A 171 2.48 8.52 -0.79
C ILE A 171 3.31 9.75 -0.44
N GLU A 172 4.00 9.74 0.70
CA GLU A 172 4.86 10.86 1.13
C GLU A 172 6.00 11.15 0.16
N GLU A 173 6.56 10.12 -0.49
CA GLU A 173 7.60 10.25 -1.50
C GLU A 173 7.09 10.91 -2.80
N ILE A 174 5.86 10.61 -3.21
CA ILE A 174 5.30 11.11 -4.48
C ILE A 174 4.58 12.46 -4.37
N VAL A 175 4.11 12.84 -3.17
CA VAL A 175 3.39 14.11 -2.93
C VAL A 175 4.11 15.34 -3.51
N PRO A 176 5.45 15.50 -3.43
CA PRO A 176 6.15 16.65 -4.03
C PRO A 176 6.03 16.75 -5.55
N GLN A 177 5.67 15.66 -6.23
CA GLN A 177 5.54 15.56 -7.69
C GLN A 177 4.08 15.47 -8.15
N ALA A 178 3.15 15.24 -7.22
CA ALA A 178 1.73 15.08 -7.50
C ALA A 178 1.08 16.40 -7.94
N ASP A 179 0.19 16.33 -8.93
CA ASP A 179 -0.66 17.45 -9.32
C ASP A 179 -1.88 17.59 -8.38
N GLU A 180 -2.72 18.62 -8.59
CA GLU A 180 -3.89 18.86 -7.74
C GLU A 180 -4.91 17.69 -7.77
N PHE A 181 -5.04 17.02 -8.91
CA PHE A 181 -5.93 15.86 -9.05
C PHE A 181 -5.42 14.71 -8.17
N MET A 182 -4.15 14.35 -8.31
CA MET A 182 -3.52 13.30 -7.52
C MET A 182 -3.52 13.62 -6.03
N LEU A 183 -3.21 14.86 -5.64
CA LEU A 183 -3.18 15.26 -4.24
C LEU A 183 -4.54 15.08 -3.54
N ARG A 184 -5.65 15.28 -4.26
CA ARG A 184 -7.00 15.05 -3.73
C ARG A 184 -7.21 13.57 -3.39
N HIS A 185 -6.95 12.69 -4.34
CA HIS A 185 -7.26 11.26 -4.21
C HIS A 185 -6.24 10.50 -3.33
N LEU A 186 -4.95 10.82 -3.46
CA LEU A 186 -3.91 10.31 -2.55
C LEU A 186 -4.13 10.82 -1.12
N GLY A 187 -4.70 12.01 -0.94
CA GLY A 187 -5.04 12.56 0.37
C GLY A 187 -6.10 11.73 1.11
N GLU A 188 -7.10 11.22 0.39
CA GLU A 188 -8.12 10.33 0.95
C GLU A 188 -7.51 8.98 1.36
N ALA A 189 -6.74 8.34 0.46
CA ALA A 189 -6.03 7.10 0.78
C ALA A 189 -5.06 7.27 1.97
N TYR A 190 -4.32 8.37 2.03
CA TYR A 190 -3.41 8.68 3.14
C TYR A 190 -4.14 8.77 4.49
N LYS A 191 -5.26 9.51 4.52
CA LYS A 191 -6.11 9.65 5.72
C LYS A 191 -6.62 8.28 6.19
N ASP A 192 -7.07 7.45 5.28
CA ASP A 192 -7.59 6.13 5.63
C ASP A 192 -6.48 5.18 6.08
N LEU A 193 -5.33 5.17 5.41
CA LEU A 193 -4.15 4.41 5.81
C LEU A 193 -3.67 4.78 7.22
N LEU A 194 -3.69 6.06 7.59
CA LEU A 194 -3.38 6.49 8.97
C LEU A 194 -4.34 5.88 9.99
N ASN A 195 -5.64 5.89 9.71
CA ASN A 195 -6.63 5.28 10.59
C ASN A 195 -6.47 3.75 10.65
N LEU A 196 -6.22 3.10 9.52
CA LEU A 196 -5.95 1.66 9.43
C LEU A 196 -4.67 1.27 10.20
N ALA A 197 -3.63 2.10 10.16
CA ALA A 197 -2.42 1.94 10.95
C ALA A 197 -2.73 1.95 12.46
N ASP A 198 -3.57 2.88 12.91
CA ASP A 198 -4.03 2.93 14.30
C ASP A 198 -4.85 1.68 14.67
N ILE A 199 -5.77 1.24 13.80
CA ILE A 199 -6.58 0.02 14.02
C ILE A 199 -5.72 -1.23 14.16
N SER A 200 -4.74 -1.42 13.26
CA SER A 200 -3.87 -2.59 13.24
C SER A 200 -3.04 -2.76 14.51
N ARG A 201 -2.85 -1.68 15.28
CA ARG A 201 -2.15 -1.66 16.56
C ARG A 201 -3.07 -1.80 17.77
N GLY A 202 -4.36 -2.07 17.54
CA GLY A 202 -5.39 -2.14 18.58
C GLY A 202 -5.99 -0.79 18.99
N GLY A 203 -5.71 0.27 18.23
CA GLY A 203 -6.30 1.62 18.38
C GLY A 203 -7.42 1.89 17.35
N GLY A 204 -7.68 3.16 17.04
CA GLY A 204 -8.52 3.58 15.91
C GLY A 204 -10.03 3.35 16.03
N ARG A 205 -10.79 3.87 15.06
CA ARG A 205 -12.23 3.54 14.86
C ARG A 205 -12.35 2.86 13.50
N PRO A 206 -13.24 1.84 13.34
CA PRO A 206 -13.44 1.23 12.03
C PRO A 206 -13.77 2.27 10.97
N VAL A 207 -13.11 2.16 9.81
CA VAL A 207 -13.53 2.90 8.59
C VAL A 207 -14.93 2.44 8.19
N GLN A 208 -15.79 3.38 7.80
CA GLN A 208 -17.19 3.11 7.43
C GLN A 208 -17.28 2.61 5.99
#